data_AF-A0A183AZM7-F1
#
_entry.id   AF-A0A183AZM7-F1
#
_cell.length_a   1.000
_cell.length_b   1.000
_cell.length_c   1.000
_cell.angle_alpha   90.00
_cell.angle_beta   90.00
_cell.angle_gamma   90.00
#
_symmetry.space_group_name_H-M   'P 1'
#
loop_
_entity.id
_entity.type
_entity.pdbx_description
1 polymer ?
#
loop_
_entity_poly.entity_id
_entity_poly.type
_entity_poly.pdbx_seq_one_letter_code
_entity_poly.pdbx_strand_id
1 'polypeptide(L)'
;MRYRYFERFEIWWLTRSKPEEKKKSAFILNAASKNAYTLIKTLAYSSPPVSVPYDDSKSLLLQHVKPTNFNASERANFHSLVCNPNQGIREFILDLLT
;
A
#
# COMPACT_ATOMS: atom_id res chain seq x y z
N MET A 1 -3.62 -3.12 -2.94
CA MET A 1 -2.61 -2.08 -3.27
C MET A 1 -1.52 -2.08 -2.19
N ARG A 2 -0.31 -2.56 -2.48
CA ARG A 2 0.84 -2.54 -1.54
C ARG A 2 1.83 -1.44 -1.96
N TYR A 3 2.77 -1.05 -1.10
CA TYR A 3 3.82 -0.05 -1.40
C TYR A 3 4.48 -0.24 -2.78
N ARG A 4 4.79 -1.49 -3.14
CA ARG A 4 5.35 -1.88 -4.45
C ARG A 4 4.52 -1.47 -5.67
N TYR A 5 3.21 -1.30 -5.54
CA TYR A 5 2.36 -0.82 -6.63
C TYR A 5 2.61 0.67 -6.90
N PHE A 6 2.66 1.50 -5.85
CA PHE A 6 2.89 2.93 -6.00
C PHE A 6 4.30 3.24 -6.50
N GLU A 7 5.30 2.47 -6.05
CA GLU A 7 6.67 2.57 -6.57
C GLU A 7 6.72 2.34 -8.09
N ARG A 8 6.02 1.31 -8.58
CA ARG A 8 5.94 1.03 -10.03
C ARG A 8 5.22 2.14 -10.79
N PHE A 9 4.14 2.68 -10.22
CA PHE A 9 3.43 3.81 -10.81
C PHE A 9 4.32 5.06 -10.86
N GLU A 10 5.11 5.33 -9.81
CA GLU A 10 6.02 6.48 -9.74
C GLU A 10 7.16 6.36 -10.74
N ILE A 11 7.77 5.18 -10.88
CA ILE A 11 8.77 4.91 -11.92
C ILE A 11 8.15 5.14 -13.30
N TRP A 12 6.98 4.55 -13.57
CA TRP A 12 6.27 4.75 -14.83
C TRP A 12 5.94 6.22 -15.09
N TRP A 13 5.48 6.96 -14.07
CA TRP A 13 5.18 8.39 -14.15
C TRP A 13 6.42 9.22 -14.51
N LEU A 14 7.55 8.96 -13.86
CA LEU A 14 8.81 9.67 -14.08
C LEU A 14 9.41 9.38 -15.46
N THR A 15 9.19 8.18 -16.02
CA THR A 15 9.66 7.85 -17.38
C THR A 15 8.86 8.52 -18.50
N ARG A 16 7.75 9.19 -18.19
CA ARG A 16 6.90 9.82 -19.19
C ARG A 16 7.44 11.19 -19.61
N SER A 17 7.46 11.47 -20.90
CA SER A 17 7.84 12.80 -21.39
C SER A 17 6.81 13.86 -20.97
N LYS A 18 7.28 14.92 -20.30
CA LYS A 18 6.49 16.07 -19.81
C LYS A 18 5.42 15.70 -18.77
N PRO A 19 5.82 15.24 -17.56
CA PRO A 19 4.87 14.99 -16.48
C PRO A 19 4.28 16.32 -16.01
N GLU A 20 2.96 16.46 -16.12
CA GLU A 20 2.23 17.57 -15.50
C GLU A 20 1.70 17.10 -14.16
N GLU A 21 2.20 17.66 -13.06
CA GLU A 21 1.89 17.16 -11.71
C GLU A 21 0.38 17.18 -11.41
N LYS A 22 -0.33 18.17 -11.96
CA LYS A 22 -1.81 18.26 -11.87
C LYS A 22 -2.54 17.05 -12.45
N LYS A 23 -1.93 16.33 -13.39
CA LYS A 23 -2.52 15.13 -14.04
C LYS A 23 -2.20 13.84 -13.30
N LYS A 24 -1.23 13.83 -12.40
CA LYS A 24 -0.77 12.62 -11.69
C LYS A 24 -1.91 11.94 -10.92
N SER A 25 -2.74 12.73 -10.22
CA SER A 25 -3.94 12.26 -9.53
C SER A 25 -4.94 11.56 -10.47
N ALA A 26 -5.18 12.11 -11.66
CA ALA A 26 -6.05 11.49 -12.65
C ALA A 26 -5.48 10.16 -13.17
N PHE A 27 -4.16 10.11 -13.38
CA PHE A 27 -3.48 8.90 -13.87
C PHE A 27 -3.49 7.77 -12.85
N ILE A 28 -3.25 8.05 -11.56
CA ILE A 28 -3.33 6.99 -10.54
C ILE A 28 -4.76 6.45 -10.42
N LEU A 29 -5.78 7.31 -10.51
CA LEU A 29 -7.17 6.89 -10.47
C LEU A 29 -7.57 6.04 -11.67
N ASN A 30 -7.08 6.37 -12.86
CA ASN A 30 -7.30 5.58 -14.07
C ASN A 30 -6.55 4.24 -14.06
N ALA A 31 -5.32 4.24 -13.53
CA ALA A 31 -4.50 3.03 -13.37
C ALA A 31 -5.01 2.13 -12.23
N ALA A 32 -5.70 2.72 -11.26
CA ALA A 32 -6.29 2.02 -10.14
C ALA A 32 -7.60 1.32 -10.54
N SER A 33 -7.97 0.29 -9.80
CA SER A 33 -9.22 -0.41 -10.05
C SER A 33 -10.44 0.46 -9.70
N LYS A 34 -11.62 0.10 -10.24
CA LYS A 34 -12.91 0.73 -9.89
C LYS A 34 -13.14 0.81 -8.38
N ASN A 35 -12.63 -0.16 -7.62
CA ASN A 35 -12.72 -0.20 -6.16
C ASN A 35 -11.88 0.90 -5.50
N ALA A 36 -10.68 1.19 -6.02
CA ALA A 36 -9.86 2.27 -5.51
C ALA A 36 -10.45 3.65 -5.83
N TYR A 37 -11.02 3.84 -7.01
CA TYR A 37 -11.74 5.08 -7.37
C TYR A 37 -12.94 5.32 -6.46
N THR A 38 -13.79 4.30 -6.27
CA THR A 38 -14.96 4.39 -5.38
C THR A 38 -14.56 4.59 -3.93
N LEU A 39 -13.49 3.96 -3.47
CA LEU A 39 -12.93 4.18 -2.14
C LEU A 39 -12.47 5.63 -1.93
N ILE A 40 -11.69 6.19 -2.85
CA ILE A 40 -11.27 7.60 -2.78
C ILE A 40 -12.49 8.51 -2.79
N LYS A 41 -13.50 8.22 -3.64
CA LYS A 41 -14.76 8.97 -3.66
C LYS A 41 -15.47 8.98 -2.31
N THR A 42 -15.50 7.84 -1.61
CA THR A 42 -16.11 7.73 -0.29
C THR A 42 -15.28 8.44 0.79
N LEU A 43 -13.96 8.35 0.71
CA LEU A 43 -13.05 8.90 1.73
C LEU A 43 -12.80 10.41 1.59
N ALA A 44 -12.94 10.99 0.40
CA ALA A 44 -12.59 12.39 0.12
C ALA A 44 -13.66 13.43 0.54
N TYR A 45 -14.64 13.04 1.37
CA TYR A 45 -15.59 13.91 2.11
C TYR A 45 -16.04 15.18 1.35
N SER A 46 -16.46 15.02 0.08
CA SER A 46 -17.06 16.02 -0.83
C SER A 46 -16.18 16.55 -1.97
N SER A 47 -14.88 16.25 -2.00
CA SER A 47 -14.03 16.57 -3.16
C SER A 47 -14.21 15.55 -4.29
N PRO A 48 -14.30 15.97 -5.57
CA PRO A 48 -14.17 15.05 -6.69
C PRO A 48 -12.89 14.21 -6.57
N PRO A 49 -12.90 12.90 -6.85
CA PRO A 49 -11.70 12.06 -6.70
C PRO A 49 -10.48 12.62 -7.44
N VAL A 50 -10.70 13.20 -8.63
CA VAL A 50 -9.65 13.78 -9.47
C VAL A 50 -9.01 15.05 -8.89
N SER A 51 -9.72 15.76 -8.01
CA SER A 51 -9.19 16.96 -7.34
C SER A 51 -8.42 16.63 -6.07
N VAL A 52 -8.41 15.37 -5.63
CA VAL A 52 -7.60 14.93 -4.50
C VAL A 52 -6.13 14.92 -4.92
N PRO A 53 -5.22 15.60 -4.20
CA PRO A 53 -3.79 15.54 -4.46
C PRO A 53 -3.26 14.10 -4.48
N TYR A 54 -2.22 13.84 -5.28
CA TYR A 54 -1.68 12.50 -5.44
C TYR A 54 -1.24 11.91 -4.09
N ASP A 55 -0.52 12.67 -3.28
CA ASP A 55 0.00 12.20 -1.99
C ASP A 55 -1.13 11.86 -1.01
N ASP A 56 -2.19 12.68 -0.97
CA ASP A 56 -3.37 12.40 -0.16
C ASP A 56 -4.09 11.13 -0.64
N SER A 57 -4.27 10.99 -1.97
CA SER A 57 -4.90 9.81 -2.56
C SER A 57 -4.09 8.52 -2.29
N LYS A 58 -2.76 8.60 -2.36
CA LYS A 58 -1.83 7.52 -2.03
C LYS A 58 -1.94 7.15 -0.56
N SER A 59 -1.95 8.14 0.34
CA SER A 59 -2.11 7.94 1.78
C SER A 59 -3.43 7.25 2.13
N LEU A 60 -4.56 7.73 1.58
CA LEU A 60 -5.89 7.14 1.79
C LEU A 60 -5.94 5.67 1.34
N LEU A 61 -5.40 5.37 0.16
CA LEU A 61 -5.35 4.01 -0.37
C LEU A 61 -4.43 3.10 0.46
N LEU A 62 -3.27 3.60 0.90
CA LEU A 62 -2.35 2.84 1.75
C LEU A 62 -2.95 2.57 3.13
N GLN A 63 -3.61 3.56 3.74
CA GLN A 63 -4.27 3.39 5.04
C GLN A 63 -5.37 2.33 4.98
N HIS A 64 -6.15 2.28 3.90
CA HIS A 64 -7.22 1.29 3.77
C HIS A 64 -6.71 -0.13 3.48
N VAL A 65 -5.64 -0.27 2.69
CA VAL A 65 -5.09 -1.60 2.35
C VAL A 65 -4.11 -2.10 3.40
N LYS A 66 -3.50 -1.20 4.20
CA LYS A 66 -2.69 -1.61 5.34
C LYS A 66 -3.61 -2.43 6.24
N PRO A 67 -3.36 -3.74 6.40
CA PRO A 67 -4.12 -4.50 7.36
C PRO A 67 -3.92 -3.79 8.69
N THR A 68 -5.01 -3.46 9.39
CA THR A 68 -4.91 -3.20 10.82
C THR A 68 -4.16 -4.40 11.37
N ASN A 69 -3.02 -4.17 12.03
CA ASN A 69 -2.25 -5.24 12.67
C ASN A 69 -3.18 -5.94 13.65
N PHE A 70 -3.84 -6.98 13.17
CA PHE A 70 -4.82 -7.68 13.94
C PHE A 70 -4.01 -8.58 14.84
N ASN A 71 -4.08 -8.33 16.15
CA ASN A 71 -3.36 -9.12 17.14
C ASN A 71 -3.52 -10.63 16.91
N ALA A 72 -4.70 -11.09 16.43
CA ALA A 72 -4.87 -12.50 16.09
C ALA A 72 -4.07 -12.96 14.86
N SER A 73 -3.88 -12.11 13.84
CA SER A 73 -3.01 -12.44 12.70
C SER A 73 -1.54 -12.50 13.11
N GLU A 74 -1.09 -11.58 13.97
CA GLU A 74 0.28 -11.61 14.50
C GLU A 74 0.49 -12.85 15.38
N ARG A 75 -0.48 -13.19 16.24
CA ARG A 75 -0.45 -14.43 17.03
C ARG A 75 -0.47 -15.68 16.17
N ALA A 76 -1.29 -15.72 15.12
CA ALA A 76 -1.33 -16.85 14.20
C ALA A 76 0.02 -17.05 13.50
N ASN A 77 0.66 -15.95 13.06
CA ASN A 77 2.01 -16.00 12.50
C ASN A 77 3.01 -16.52 13.54
N PHE A 78 3.03 -15.97 14.75
CA PHE A 78 3.91 -16.43 15.83
C PHE A 78 3.74 -17.92 16.13
N HIS A 79 2.50 -18.42 16.22
CA HIS A 79 2.23 -19.83 16.47
C HIS A 79 2.54 -20.74 15.28
N SER A 80 2.60 -20.21 14.06
CA SER A 80 2.98 -20.96 12.87
C SER A 80 4.49 -21.14 12.71
N LEU A 81 5.29 -20.34 13.42
CA LEU A 81 6.75 -20.45 13.40
C LEU A 81 7.18 -21.69 14.20
N VAL A 82 7.88 -22.59 13.51
CA VAL A 82 8.47 -23.80 14.11
C VAL A 82 9.98 -23.66 14.03
N CYS A 83 10.65 -23.80 15.17
CA CYS A 83 12.11 -23.81 15.22
C CYS A 83 12.62 -25.07 14.51
N ASN A 84 13.37 -24.89 13.42
CA ASN A 84 13.99 -26.02 12.75
C ASN A 84 15.14 -26.58 13.61
N PRO A 85 15.32 -27.92 13.69
CA PRO A 85 16.36 -28.52 14.53
C PRO A 85 17.79 -28.03 14.23
N ASN A 86 18.02 -27.56 13.00
CA ASN A 86 19.32 -27.09 12.51
C ASN A 86 19.44 -25.55 12.50
N GLN A 87 18.40 -24.83 12.89
CA GLN A 87 18.38 -23.37 12.89
C GLN A 87 19.00 -22.82 14.18
N GLY A 88 19.90 -21.84 14.04
CA GLY A 88 20.48 -21.19 15.20
C GLY A 88 19.43 -20.40 15.98
N ILE A 89 19.51 -20.40 17.32
CA ILE A 89 18.59 -19.61 18.17
C ILE A 89 18.56 -18.14 17.76
N ARG A 90 19.73 -17.58 17.40
CA ARG A 90 19.82 -16.19 16.92
C ARG A 90 19.02 -15.96 15.63
N GLU A 91 19.09 -16.88 14.68
CA GLU A 91 18.37 -16.78 13.41
C GLU A 91 16.87 -16.91 13.64
N PHE A 92 16.45 -17.83 14.52
CA PHE A 92 15.06 -17.96 14.93
C PHE A 92 14.50 -16.71 15.61
N ILE A 93 15.30 -16.04 16.45
CA ILE A 93 14.90 -14.77 17.06
C ILE A 93 14.78 -13.66 16.00
N LEU A 94 15.64 -13.63 14.98
CA LEU A 94 15.51 -12.67 13.90
C LEU A 94 14.24 -12.90 13.07
N ASP A 95 13.90 -14.16 12.79
CA ASP A 95 12.66 -14.52 12.10
C ASP A 95 11.41 -14.13 12.90
N LEU A 96 11.48 -14.20 14.24
CA LEU A 96 10.41 -13.76 15.15
C LEU A 96 10.18 -12.24 15.16
N LEU A 97 11.19 -11.45 14.81
CA LEU A 97 11.16 -9.99 14.86
C LEU A 97 10.89 -9.32 13.50
N THR A 98 10.75 -10.11 12.43
CA THR A 98 10.58 -9.66 11.04
C THR A 98 9.11 -9.72 10.60
#